data_AF-A0A1D9BA02-F1
#
_entry.id   AF-A0A1D9BA02-F1
#
_cell.length_a   1.000
_cell.length_b   1.000
_cell.length_c   1.000
_cell.angle_alpha   90.00
_cell.angle_beta   90.00
_cell.angle_gamma   90.00
#
_symmetry.space_group_name_H-M   'P 1'
#
loop_
_entity.id
_entity.type
_entity.pdbx_description
1 polymer ?
#
loop_
_entity_poly.entity_id
_entity_poly.type
_entity_poly.pdbx_seq_one_letter_code
_entity_poly.pdbx_strand_id
1 'polypeptide(L)'
;MSNPEARFDKRQVQAAWRLFDEAHPPCASAGLIYLLEESAGRLLLDGGESLYPGGLYIGPLAGSPSAESGLAIRGIQISTPATSPRRLCRTQIPVVTAPGSRTRLLAGRIGQCASPLPWPGALLDLHLDTAASWTLPDGHRARVIVIKGALQDGCTPVAAGGEHAIDGAATLHAGCRSHALIWLEG
;
A
#
# COMPACT_ATOMS: atom_id res chain seq x y z
N MET A 1 -32.56 -5.73 0.03
CA MET A 1 -31.36 -6.57 0.19
C MET A 1 -30.22 -5.67 0.60
N SER A 2 -29.84 -5.70 1.88
CA SER A 2 -28.80 -4.84 2.46
C SER A 2 -27.44 -5.40 2.03
N ASN A 3 -26.62 -4.62 1.33
CA ASN A 3 -25.26 -5.01 0.96
C ASN A 3 -24.42 -5.13 2.25
N PRO A 4 -23.88 -6.30 2.62
CA PRO A 4 -23.02 -6.45 3.79
C PRO A 4 -21.59 -6.00 3.44
N GLU A 5 -21.43 -4.77 2.98
CA GLU A 5 -20.12 -4.13 2.98
C GLU A 5 -19.79 -3.79 4.43
N ALA A 6 -18.85 -4.54 5.00
CA ALA A 6 -18.26 -4.24 6.29
C ALA A 6 -17.84 -2.76 6.29
N ARG A 7 -18.54 -1.93 7.07
CA ARG A 7 -18.18 -0.52 7.23
C ARG A 7 -16.85 -0.47 7.96
N PHE A 8 -15.77 -0.18 7.23
CA PHE A 8 -14.46 0.07 7.81
C PHE A 8 -14.51 1.36 8.63
N ASP A 9 -14.25 1.27 9.94
CA ASP A 9 -14.04 2.45 10.78
C ASP A 9 -12.68 3.06 10.46
N LYS A 10 -12.69 4.30 9.93
CA LYS A 10 -11.50 5.07 9.58
C LYS A 10 -10.53 5.18 10.77
N ARG A 11 -11.01 5.22 12.02
CA ARG A 11 -10.17 5.33 13.23
C ARG A 11 -9.37 4.06 13.51
N GLN A 12 -9.86 2.88 13.12
CA GLN A 12 -9.16 1.61 13.34
C GLN A 12 -8.03 1.38 12.32
N VAL A 13 -8.19 1.87 11.09
CA VAL A 13 -7.17 1.74 10.03
C VAL A 13 -5.95 2.64 10.30
N GLN A 14 -6.11 3.70 11.10
CA GLN A 14 -5.05 4.67 11.38
C GLN A 14 -3.91 4.14 12.27
N ALA A 15 -4.13 3.06 13.02
CA ALA A 15 -3.26 2.70 14.15
C ALA A 15 -2.15 1.66 13.85
N ALA A 16 -2.09 1.02 12.69
CA ALA A 16 -1.13 -0.08 12.48
C ALA A 16 -0.68 -0.29 11.04
N TRP A 17 -0.04 0.73 10.45
CA TRP A 17 0.78 0.54 9.26
C TRP A 17 2.17 0.14 9.69
N ARG A 18 2.67 -0.96 9.15
CA ARG A 18 4.01 -1.43 9.44
C ARG A 18 4.71 -1.80 8.14
N LEU A 19 5.76 -1.06 7.83
CA LEU A 19 6.77 -1.53 6.91
C LEU A 19 7.55 -2.63 7.62
N PHE A 20 7.71 -3.79 6.98
CA PHE A 20 8.57 -4.85 7.48
C PHE A 20 9.66 -5.16 6.45
N ASP A 21 10.83 -5.48 6.95
CA ASP A 21 12.03 -5.88 6.19
C ASP A 21 12.70 -7.06 6.92
N GLU A 22 11.90 -8.09 7.19
CA GLU A 22 12.29 -9.20 8.07
C GLU A 22 11.75 -10.51 7.53
N ALA A 23 12.43 -11.60 7.90
CA ALA A 23 11.98 -12.95 7.58
C ALA A 23 10.63 -13.33 8.21
N HIS A 24 10.18 -12.59 9.23
CA HIS A 24 8.93 -12.82 9.94
C HIS A 24 8.17 -11.49 10.10
N PRO A 25 7.15 -11.21 9.27
CA PRO A 25 6.31 -10.05 9.45
C PRO A 25 5.58 -10.09 10.82
N PRO A 26 5.18 -8.94 11.36
CA PRO A 26 4.43 -8.88 12.60
C PRO A 26 3.13 -9.70 12.54
N CYS A 27 2.81 -10.36 13.65
CA CYS A 27 1.62 -11.21 13.78
C CYS A 27 0.41 -10.32 14.14
N ALA A 28 -0.37 -9.89 13.14
CA ALA A 28 -1.72 -9.37 13.37
C ALA A 28 -2.72 -10.49 13.06
N SER A 29 -3.77 -10.64 13.85
CA SER A 29 -4.78 -11.70 13.65
C SER A 29 -5.63 -11.51 12.38
N ALA A 30 -5.68 -10.29 11.83
CA ALA A 30 -6.28 -9.99 10.54
C ALA A 30 -5.63 -8.72 9.96
N GLY A 31 -5.45 -8.70 8.65
CA GLY A 31 -4.76 -7.59 8.00
C GLY A 31 -4.79 -7.62 6.49
N LEU A 32 -4.40 -6.50 5.90
CA LEU A 32 -3.98 -6.38 4.53
C LEU A 32 -2.46 -6.48 4.51
N ILE A 33 -1.92 -7.39 3.72
CA ILE A 33 -0.49 -7.54 3.47
C ILE A 33 -0.23 -7.24 1.99
N TYR A 34 0.59 -6.24 1.72
CA TYR A 34 1.13 -5.97 0.39
C TYR A 34 2.61 -6.32 0.37
N LEU A 35 3.03 -7.22 -0.52
CA LEU A 35 4.44 -7.52 -0.70
C LEU A 35 5.00 -6.61 -1.79
N LEU A 36 6.00 -5.78 -1.46
CA LEU A 36 6.59 -4.84 -2.41
C LEU A 36 7.25 -5.59 -3.56
N GLU A 37 7.21 -4.99 -4.76
CA GLU A 37 7.78 -5.60 -5.97
C GLU A 37 9.29 -5.86 -5.91
N GLU A 38 9.98 -5.08 -5.09
CA GLU A 38 11.42 -5.19 -4.87
C GLU A 38 11.82 -6.29 -3.88
N SER A 39 10.84 -7.01 -3.31
CA SER A 39 11.10 -8.17 -2.47
C SER A 39 11.81 -9.28 -3.26
N ALA A 40 12.83 -9.88 -2.65
CA ALA A 40 13.60 -10.96 -3.27
C ALA A 40 12.89 -12.33 -3.15
N GLY A 41 12.05 -12.51 -2.12
CA GLY A 41 11.30 -13.73 -1.87
C GLY A 41 9.79 -13.56 -1.93
N ARG A 42 9.08 -14.68 -1.82
CA ARG A 42 7.64 -14.71 -1.54
C ARG A 42 7.38 -14.81 -0.04
N LEU A 43 6.21 -14.34 0.36
CA LEU A 43 5.70 -14.52 1.71
C LEU A 43 4.82 -15.77 1.75
N LEU A 44 5.16 -16.72 2.60
CA LEU A 44 4.37 -17.89 2.90
C LEU A 44 3.23 -17.50 3.85
N LEU A 45 2.01 -17.82 3.45
CA LEU A 45 0.80 -17.64 4.23
C LEU A 45 0.36 -19.01 4.77
N ASP A 46 -0.56 -19.02 5.74
CA ASP A 46 -1.10 -20.28 6.26
C ASP A 46 -1.84 -21.07 5.16
N GLY A 47 -1.94 -22.39 5.35
CA GLY A 47 -2.63 -23.27 4.40
C GLY A 47 -1.84 -23.55 3.12
N GLY A 48 -0.53 -23.26 3.09
CA GLY A 48 0.35 -23.51 1.95
C GLY A 48 0.24 -22.46 0.84
N GLU A 49 -0.46 -21.36 1.11
CA GLU A 49 -0.55 -20.26 0.16
C GLU A 49 0.75 -19.42 0.13
N SER A 50 0.95 -18.67 -0.95
CA SER A 50 2.07 -17.76 -1.06
C SER A 50 1.66 -16.44 -1.71
N LEU A 51 2.24 -15.37 -1.21
CA LEU A 51 2.16 -14.03 -1.78
C LEU A 51 3.47 -13.70 -2.48
N TYR A 52 3.42 -13.45 -3.78
CA TYR A 52 4.58 -13.07 -4.59
C TYR A 52 4.76 -11.55 -4.63
N PRO A 53 5.96 -11.04 -4.95
CA PRO A 53 6.22 -9.60 -5.06
C PRO A 53 5.19 -8.88 -5.95
N GLY A 54 4.67 -7.75 -5.48
CA GLY A 54 3.56 -7.02 -6.09
C GLY A 54 2.17 -7.63 -5.83
N GLY A 55 2.09 -8.70 -5.04
CA GLY A 55 0.85 -9.34 -4.62
C GLY A 55 0.27 -8.72 -3.36
N LEU A 56 -1.04 -8.85 -3.22
CA LEU A 56 -1.83 -8.35 -2.10
C LEU A 56 -2.67 -9.47 -1.48
N TYR A 57 -2.68 -9.53 -0.16
CA TYR A 57 -3.56 -10.38 0.64
C TYR A 57 -4.39 -9.50 1.58
N ILE A 58 -5.66 -9.83 1.79
CA ILE A 58 -6.49 -9.25 2.84
C ILE A 58 -7.29 -10.36 3.50
N GLY A 59 -7.34 -10.40 4.84
CA GLY A 59 -8.13 -11.38 5.56
C GLY A 59 -7.55 -11.75 6.93
N PRO A 60 -8.12 -12.78 7.58
CA PRO A 60 -7.56 -13.34 8.80
C PRO A 60 -6.20 -13.97 8.53
N LEU A 61 -5.29 -13.90 9.50
CA LEU A 61 -4.02 -14.63 9.49
C LEU A 61 -4.12 -15.68 10.61
N ALA A 62 -4.09 -16.96 10.24
CA ALA A 62 -4.25 -18.05 11.20
C ALA A 62 -2.93 -18.33 11.97
N GLY A 63 -1.82 -17.85 11.44
CA GLY A 63 -0.47 -17.97 11.96
C GLY A 63 0.40 -16.79 11.52
N SER A 64 1.68 -16.86 11.89
CA SER A 64 2.66 -15.86 11.49
C SER A 64 3.09 -16.13 10.05
N PRO A 65 2.85 -15.22 9.10
CA PRO A 65 3.41 -15.38 7.78
C PRO A 65 4.94 -15.40 7.87
N SER A 66 5.61 -16.02 6.91
CA SER A 66 7.07 -16.15 6.95
C SER A 66 7.66 -15.98 5.56
N ALA A 67 8.87 -15.44 5.48
CA ALA A 67 9.62 -15.39 4.24
C ALA A 67 9.99 -16.80 3.78
N GLU A 68 10.05 -16.99 2.47
CA GLU A 68 10.80 -18.12 1.91
C GLU A 68 12.26 -18.08 2.40
N SER A 69 12.77 -19.24 2.82
CA SER A 69 14.06 -19.34 3.50
C SER A 69 15.20 -18.68 2.72
N GLY A 70 15.98 -17.83 3.38
CA GLY A 70 17.16 -17.17 2.82
C GLY A 70 16.88 -15.97 1.92
N LEU A 71 15.62 -15.55 1.75
CA LEU A 71 15.26 -14.40 0.92
C LEU A 71 14.71 -13.25 1.76
N ALA A 72 15.22 -12.03 1.51
CA ALA A 72 14.66 -10.82 2.09
C ALA A 72 13.30 -10.51 1.46
N ILE A 73 12.34 -10.16 2.30
CA ILE A 73 11.01 -9.71 1.88
C ILE A 73 10.76 -8.33 2.45
N ARG A 74 10.09 -7.49 1.67
CA ARG A 74 9.72 -6.14 2.10
C ARG A 74 8.26 -5.90 1.80
N GLY A 75 7.50 -5.48 2.79
CA GLY A 75 6.06 -5.34 2.62
C GLY A 75 5.43 -4.39 3.61
N ILE A 76 4.13 -4.23 3.45
CA ILE A 76 3.29 -3.45 4.34
C ILE A 76 2.29 -4.39 4.94
N GLN A 77 2.07 -4.19 6.23
CA GLN A 77 0.92 -4.74 6.91
C GLN A 77 0.05 -3.59 7.41
N ILE A 78 -1.25 -3.71 7.16
CA ILE A 78 -2.27 -2.81 7.69
C ILE A 78 -3.28 -3.65 8.45
N SER A 79 -3.47 -3.39 9.74
CA SER A 79 -4.52 -4.05 10.51
C SER A 79 -5.91 -3.65 9.97
N THR A 80 -6.77 -4.63 9.72
CA THR A 80 -8.11 -4.40 9.18
C THR A 80 -9.08 -5.45 9.71
N PRO A 81 -10.36 -5.11 9.96
CA PRO A 81 -11.38 -6.05 10.42
C PRO A 81 -11.86 -7.01 9.32
N ALA A 82 -11.17 -7.10 8.18
CA ALA A 82 -11.57 -7.95 7.07
C ALA A 82 -11.60 -9.44 7.48
N THR A 83 -12.77 -10.04 7.37
CA THR A 83 -13.01 -11.44 7.79
C THR A 83 -12.94 -12.44 6.64
N SER A 84 -13.07 -11.98 5.40
CA SER A 84 -13.05 -12.84 4.22
C SER A 84 -11.70 -12.77 3.52
N PRO A 85 -10.96 -13.89 3.41
CA PRO A 85 -9.66 -13.90 2.76
C PRO A 85 -9.82 -13.61 1.27
N ARG A 86 -8.97 -12.71 0.76
CA ARG A 86 -8.87 -12.43 -0.66
C ARG A 86 -7.42 -12.17 -1.04
N ARG A 87 -7.01 -12.75 -2.15
CA ARG A 87 -5.69 -12.57 -2.73
C ARG A 87 -5.80 -11.97 -4.12
N LEU A 88 -4.95 -10.99 -4.39
CA LEU A 88 -4.72 -10.44 -5.71
C LEU A 88 -3.26 -10.67 -6.08
N CYS A 89 -3.02 -11.26 -7.25
CA CYS A 89 -1.69 -11.23 -7.85
C CYS A 89 -1.44 -9.86 -8.51
N ARG A 90 -0.18 -9.55 -8.79
CA ARG A 90 0.26 -8.27 -9.37
C ARG A 90 -0.57 -7.84 -10.58
N THR A 91 -0.96 -8.77 -11.46
CA THR A 91 -1.72 -8.47 -12.69
C THR A 91 -3.19 -8.19 -12.46
N GLN A 92 -3.72 -8.49 -11.27
CA GLN A 92 -5.09 -8.20 -10.86
C GLN A 92 -5.22 -6.83 -10.17
N ILE A 93 -4.10 -6.17 -9.88
CA ILE A 93 -4.07 -4.84 -9.25
C ILE A 93 -4.06 -3.78 -10.37
N PRO A 94 -5.07 -2.89 -10.44
CA PRO A 94 -5.10 -1.85 -11.43
C PRO A 94 -3.88 -0.92 -11.36
N VAL A 95 -3.38 -0.50 -12.52
CA VAL A 95 -2.28 0.44 -12.66
C VAL A 95 -2.75 1.67 -13.44
N VAL A 96 -2.52 2.84 -12.88
CA VAL A 96 -2.64 4.13 -13.57
C VAL A 96 -1.23 4.57 -13.95
N THR A 97 -1.03 4.98 -15.19
CA THR A 97 0.27 5.48 -15.67
C THR A 97 0.13 6.89 -16.22
N ALA A 98 1.17 7.68 -16.02
CA ALA A 98 1.34 9.03 -16.56
C ALA A 98 2.84 9.23 -16.89
N PRO A 99 3.24 10.29 -17.60
CA PRO A 99 4.65 10.54 -17.88
C PRO A 99 5.52 10.53 -16.60
N GLY A 100 6.45 9.58 -16.51
CA GLY A 100 7.33 9.41 -15.35
C GLY A 100 6.66 8.91 -14.08
N SER A 101 5.39 8.47 -14.14
CA SER A 101 4.65 8.00 -12.97
C SER A 101 3.93 6.67 -13.23
N ARG A 102 3.98 5.80 -12.23
CA ARG A 102 3.21 4.55 -12.18
C ARG A 102 2.57 4.41 -10.81
N THR A 103 1.25 4.34 -10.77
CA THR A 103 0.49 4.19 -9.53
C THR A 103 -0.34 2.91 -9.57
N ARG A 104 -0.09 2.00 -8.64
CA ARG A 104 -0.96 0.84 -8.38
C ARG A 104 -2.03 1.22 -7.38
N LEU A 105 -3.27 0.85 -7.68
CA LEU A 105 -4.40 1.01 -6.77
C LEU A 105 -4.61 -0.29 -5.99
N LEU A 106 -3.96 -0.41 -4.84
CA LEU A 106 -3.99 -1.60 -3.99
C LEU A 106 -5.40 -1.83 -3.41
N ALA A 107 -6.06 -0.77 -2.93
CA ALA A 107 -7.42 -0.83 -2.39
C ALA A 107 -8.18 0.47 -2.63
N GLY A 108 -9.51 0.40 -2.69
CA GLY A 108 -10.37 1.57 -2.84
C GLY A 108 -10.52 2.09 -4.28
N ARG A 109 -10.69 3.40 -4.45
CA ARG A 109 -10.97 4.04 -5.75
C ARG A 109 -10.23 5.36 -5.91
N ILE A 110 -9.74 5.64 -7.12
CA ILE A 110 -9.22 6.94 -7.54
C ILE A 110 -9.76 7.29 -8.94
N GLY A 111 -10.52 8.38 -9.04
CA GLY A 111 -11.24 8.73 -10.27
C GLY A 111 -12.15 7.60 -10.76
N GLN A 112 -11.95 7.14 -11.99
CA GLN A 112 -12.69 6.02 -12.59
C GLN A 112 -12.01 4.64 -12.36
N CYS A 113 -10.83 4.62 -11.73
CA CYS A 113 -10.09 3.39 -11.45
C CYS A 113 -10.48 2.85 -10.07
N ALA A 114 -10.88 1.57 -9.99
CA ALA A 114 -11.30 0.92 -8.75
C ALA A 114 -10.52 -0.39 -8.54
N SER A 115 -9.99 -0.59 -7.33
CA SER A 115 -9.43 -1.86 -6.91
C SER A 115 -10.55 -2.89 -6.68
N PRO A 116 -10.28 -4.19 -6.87
CA PRO A 116 -11.21 -5.21 -6.41
C PRO A 116 -11.43 -5.16 -4.90
N LEU A 117 -10.49 -4.62 -4.12
CA LEU A 117 -10.59 -4.56 -2.66
C LEU A 117 -11.32 -3.31 -2.17
N PRO A 118 -12.41 -3.47 -1.38
CA PRO A 118 -13.09 -2.32 -0.78
C PRO A 118 -12.21 -1.67 0.29
N TRP A 119 -12.22 -0.33 0.34
CA TRP A 119 -11.48 0.46 1.33
C TRP A 119 -12.16 1.82 1.53
N PRO A 120 -12.14 2.43 2.73
CA PRO A 120 -12.81 3.70 3.01
C PRO A 120 -12.12 4.95 2.40
N GLY A 121 -11.29 4.76 1.37
CA GLY A 121 -10.46 5.77 0.72
C GLY A 121 -9.73 5.14 -0.47
N ALA A 122 -8.45 5.44 -0.66
CA ALA A 122 -7.59 4.71 -1.59
C ALA A 122 -6.24 4.36 -0.97
N LEU A 123 -5.73 3.17 -1.28
CA LEU A 123 -4.40 2.73 -0.92
C LEU A 123 -3.59 2.58 -2.21
N LEU A 124 -2.47 3.31 -2.31
CA LEU A 124 -1.68 3.42 -3.53
C LEU A 124 -0.23 2.97 -3.30
N ASP A 125 0.33 2.32 -4.31
CA ASP A 125 1.77 2.13 -4.49
C ASP A 125 2.23 3.00 -5.66
N LEU A 126 2.96 4.07 -5.35
CA LEU A 126 3.41 5.10 -6.29
C LEU A 126 4.90 4.94 -6.58
N HIS A 127 5.24 4.86 -7.87
CA HIS A 127 6.59 5.04 -8.38
C HIS A 127 6.68 6.31 -9.22
N LEU A 128 7.73 7.09 -8.98
CA LEU A 128 8.07 8.29 -9.74
C LEU A 128 9.50 8.18 -10.28
N ASP A 129 9.66 8.48 -11.56
CA ASP A 129 10.97 8.72 -12.16
C ASP A 129 11.54 10.07 -11.72
N THR A 130 12.84 10.25 -11.93
CA THR A 130 13.51 11.54 -11.68
C THR A 130 12.81 12.66 -12.45
N ALA A 131 12.56 13.78 -11.77
CA ALA A 131 11.85 14.97 -12.25
C ALA A 131 10.34 14.75 -12.55
N ALA A 132 9.79 13.57 -12.27
CA ALA A 132 8.35 13.34 -12.36
C ALA A 132 7.61 13.94 -11.16
N SER A 133 6.31 14.16 -11.36
CA SER A 133 5.41 14.65 -10.31
C SER A 133 4.12 13.85 -10.27
N TRP A 134 3.49 13.85 -9.10
CA TRP A 134 2.17 13.27 -8.88
C TRP A 134 1.30 14.21 -8.07
N THR A 135 0.10 14.50 -8.54
CA THR A 135 -0.83 15.42 -7.88
C THR A 135 -1.90 14.66 -7.13
N LEU A 136 -2.12 15.06 -5.88
CA LEU A 136 -3.18 14.53 -5.05
C LEU A 136 -4.55 14.88 -5.66
N PRO A 137 -5.51 13.94 -5.73
CA PRO A 137 -6.87 14.27 -6.17
C PRO A 137 -7.52 15.31 -5.24
N ASP A 138 -8.28 16.22 -5.82
CA ASP A 138 -8.99 17.27 -5.07
C ASP A 138 -9.86 16.69 -3.94
N GLY A 139 -9.92 17.43 -2.83
CA GLY A 139 -10.74 17.08 -1.66
C GLY A 139 -10.22 15.93 -0.81
N HIS A 140 -9.06 15.34 -1.15
CA HIS A 140 -8.44 14.30 -0.35
C HIS A 140 -7.38 14.85 0.61
N ARG A 141 -7.18 14.14 1.71
CA ARG A 141 -5.97 14.21 2.53
C ARG A 141 -5.13 12.98 2.24
N ALA A 142 -3.82 13.09 2.43
CA ALA A 142 -2.92 11.96 2.24
C ALA A 142 -1.99 11.72 3.41
N ARG A 143 -1.70 10.44 3.66
CA ARG A 143 -0.51 10.01 4.40
C ARG A 143 0.44 9.33 3.42
N VAL A 144 1.66 9.84 3.33
CA VAL A 144 2.69 9.39 2.39
C VAL A 144 3.82 8.75 3.19
N ILE A 145 4.19 7.52 2.86
CA ILE A 145 5.38 6.85 3.40
C ILE A 145 6.35 6.63 2.26
N VAL A 146 7.53 7.24 2.32
CA VAL A 146 8.56 7.07 1.28
C VAL A 146 9.32 5.77 1.55
N ILE A 147 9.21 4.80 0.65
CA ILE A 147 9.90 3.52 0.72
C ILE A 147 11.35 3.67 0.26
N LYS A 148 11.57 4.39 -0.84
CA LYS A 148 12.87 4.58 -1.49
C LYS A 148 12.92 5.95 -2.16
N GLY A 149 14.12 6.54 -2.18
CA GLY A 149 14.35 7.86 -2.78
C GLY A 149 13.92 8.99 -1.84
N ALA A 150 13.46 10.09 -2.43
CA ALA A 150 12.92 11.24 -1.72
C ALA A 150 11.82 11.90 -2.54
N LEU A 151 10.82 12.43 -1.84
CA LEU A 151 9.76 13.25 -2.40
C LEU A 151 9.83 14.66 -1.84
N GLN A 152 9.24 15.61 -2.55
CA GLN A 152 9.07 16.99 -2.11
C GLN A 152 7.60 17.38 -2.24
N ASP A 153 7.04 17.94 -1.17
CA ASP A 153 5.73 18.59 -1.15
C ASP A 153 5.95 20.10 -0.94
N GLY A 154 5.89 20.87 -2.03
CA GLY A 154 6.34 22.25 -2.04
C GLY A 154 7.81 22.37 -1.60
N CYS A 155 8.06 23.04 -0.47
CA CYS A 155 9.40 23.19 0.12
C CYS A 155 9.75 22.10 1.16
N THR A 156 8.85 21.13 1.41
CA THR A 156 9.01 20.12 2.45
C THR A 156 9.59 18.84 1.86
N PRO A 157 10.87 18.47 2.14
CA PRO A 157 11.44 17.22 1.70
C PRO A 157 11.00 16.05 2.60
N VAL A 158 10.74 14.90 1.99
CA VAL A 158 10.41 13.64 2.66
C VAL A 158 11.34 12.55 2.12
N ALA A 159 12.30 12.14 2.93
CA ALA A 159 13.26 11.10 2.56
C ALA A 159 12.71 9.68 2.82
N ALA A 160 13.35 8.65 2.26
CA ALA A 160 13.02 7.26 2.54
C ALA A 160 12.98 6.95 4.05
N GLY A 161 11.96 6.19 4.46
CA GLY A 161 11.61 5.94 5.87
C GLY A 161 10.79 7.06 6.51
N GLY A 162 10.69 8.23 5.88
CA GLY A 162 9.87 9.34 6.33
C GLY A 162 8.39 9.14 6.04
N GLU A 163 7.56 9.59 6.99
CA GLU A 163 6.13 9.76 6.81
C GLU A 163 5.81 11.26 6.69
N HIS A 164 4.88 11.60 5.82
CA HIS A 164 4.39 12.97 5.63
C HIS A 164 2.88 13.00 5.48
N ALA A 165 2.22 13.88 6.22
CA ALA A 165 0.78 14.10 6.14
C ALA A 165 0.51 15.35 5.29
N ILE A 166 -0.47 15.25 4.40
CA ILE A 166 -0.85 16.29 3.45
C ILE A 166 -2.33 16.59 3.65
N ASP A 167 -2.62 17.85 3.98
CA ASP A 167 -3.98 18.37 4.13
C ASP A 167 -4.34 19.26 2.95
N GLY A 168 -5.11 18.73 2.00
CA GLY A 168 -5.58 19.46 0.82
C GLY A 168 -4.70 19.25 -0.42
N ALA A 169 -4.91 20.11 -1.43
CA ALA A 169 -4.26 19.97 -2.73
C ALA A 169 -2.73 20.07 -2.62
N ALA A 170 -2.03 19.06 -3.14
CA ALA A 170 -0.57 18.99 -3.15
C ALA A 170 -0.06 18.30 -4.40
N THR A 171 1.18 18.62 -4.78
CA THR A 171 1.92 17.90 -5.82
C THR A 171 3.23 17.40 -5.24
N LEU A 172 3.42 16.08 -5.30
CA LEU A 172 4.66 15.41 -4.91
C LEU A 172 5.62 15.43 -6.08
N HIS A 173 6.82 15.96 -5.86
CA HIS A 173 7.90 16.00 -6.85
C HIS A 173 9.02 15.03 -6.47
N ALA A 174 9.56 14.32 -7.45
CA ALA A 174 10.65 13.39 -7.25
C ALA A 174 11.97 13.95 -7.82
N GLY A 175 12.90 14.34 -6.95
CA GLY A 175 14.25 14.77 -7.37
C GLY A 175 15.16 13.62 -7.84
N CYS A 176 14.75 12.38 -7.56
CA CYS A 176 15.38 11.14 -7.98
C CYS A 176 14.29 10.08 -8.18
N ARG A 177 14.64 8.86 -8.61
CA ARG A 177 13.67 7.76 -8.63
C ARG A 177 13.16 7.47 -7.22
N SER A 178 11.85 7.55 -7.06
CA SER A 178 11.18 7.43 -5.76
C SER A 178 10.06 6.39 -5.80
N HIS A 179 9.87 5.72 -4.67
CA HIS A 179 8.82 4.74 -4.43
C HIS A 179 8.17 5.09 -3.09
N ALA A 180 6.86 5.27 -3.09
CA ALA A 180 6.11 5.67 -1.91
C ALA A 180 4.75 4.96 -1.85
N LEU A 181 4.24 4.86 -0.64
CA LEU A 181 2.89 4.42 -0.38
C LEU A 181 2.06 5.61 0.02
N ILE A 182 0.84 5.65 -0.52
CA ILE A 182 -0.07 6.75 -0.25
C ILE A 182 -1.40 6.19 0.21
N TRP A 183 -1.83 6.64 1.38
CA TRP A 183 -3.21 6.49 1.81
C TRP A 183 -3.95 7.79 1.52
N LEU A 184 -4.99 7.71 0.69
CA LEU A 184 -5.96 8.77 0.49
C LEU A 184 -7.13 8.63 1.46
N GLU A 185 -7.39 9.69 2.20
CA GLU A 185 -8.61 9.89 2.98
C GLU A 185 -9.50 10.90 2.23
N GLY A 186 -10.75 10.53 1.98
CA GLY A 186 -11.82 11.44 1.52
C GLY A 186 -12.86 11.69 2.59
#